data_AF-A0A9W6UW71-F1
#
_entry.id   AF-A0A9W6UW71-F1
#
_cell.length_a   1.000
_cell.length_b   1.000
_cell.length_c   1.000
_cell.angle_alpha   90.00
_cell.angle_beta   90.00
_cell.angle_gamma   90.00
#
_symmetry.space_group_name_H-M   'P 1'
#
loop_
_entity.id
_entity.type
_entity.pdbx_description
1 polymer ?
#
loop_
_entity_poly.entity_id
_entity_poly.type
_entity_poly.pdbx_seq_one_letter_code
_entity_poly.pdbx_strand_id
1 'polypeptide(L)'
;MNNARVVVRDWLDIPLPKLRDNIAHWFRVHQVFDGWSGTYQHLPIWRLAASTGRWDTKAKKYAARTALHGVDSALRRAAMHRTPLPAQLLPHLLQRIRADHRLDAPRIALLQLIVNPPGKERTTTMPDSEAPSHGENTGGTLQAEPSQAYLCGRAFAILEDIQRAALPKLNATIGDKYFGTAMTAPAAVFTNLHRGAKAHLKRLRRDRPGTGVALERKLTEVFAAIDRAGPIPTMLTMRQQADFVLGYERQRAEDNAARAEYKAMKEQDGADDHDDGD
;
A
#
# COMPACT_ATOMS: atom_id res chain seq x y z
N MET A 1 -4.74 10.77 -43.93
CA MET A 1 -3.96 9.85 -44.77
C MET A 1 -2.66 9.47 -44.07
N ASN A 2 -2.56 8.27 -43.48
CA ASN A 2 -1.29 7.56 -43.20
C ASN A 2 -1.56 6.07 -42.85
N ASN A 3 -2.45 5.40 -43.60
CA ASN A 3 -3.06 4.10 -43.21
C ASN A 3 -2.33 2.84 -43.74
N ALA A 4 -1.10 2.93 -44.26
CA ALA A 4 -0.41 1.78 -44.87
C ALA A 4 1.00 1.48 -44.30
N ARG A 5 1.39 2.11 -43.18
CA ARG A 5 2.72 1.88 -42.57
C ARG A 5 2.58 1.11 -41.26
N VAL A 6 3.20 -0.07 -41.19
CA VAL A 6 3.38 -0.81 -39.94
C VAL A 6 4.47 -0.11 -39.14
N VAL A 7 4.15 0.33 -37.93
CA VAL A 7 5.12 0.92 -37.01
C VAL A 7 5.52 -0.13 -35.98
N VAL A 8 6.78 -0.54 -36.02
CA VAL A 8 7.36 -1.39 -34.97
C VAL A 8 7.49 -0.53 -33.70
N ARG A 9 6.68 -0.84 -32.69
CA ARG A 9 6.65 -0.08 -31.42
C ARG A 9 7.72 -0.51 -30.42
N ASP A 10 8.11 -1.78 -30.48
CA ASP A 10 9.14 -2.36 -29.63
C ASP A 10 9.72 -3.58 -30.33
N TRP A 11 11.00 -3.87 -30.09
CA TRP A 11 11.72 -5.03 -30.58
C TRP A 11 12.46 -5.66 -29.41
N LEU A 12 12.46 -6.99 -29.31
CA LEU A 12 13.06 -7.72 -28.21
C LEU A 12 14.01 -8.78 -28.77
N ASP A 13 15.29 -8.64 -28.47
CA ASP A 13 16.34 -9.58 -28.85
C ASP A 13 17.14 -9.97 -27.59
N ILE A 14 16.57 -10.87 -26.79
CA ILE A 14 17.20 -11.41 -25.58
C ILE A 14 16.92 -12.92 -25.46
N PRO A 15 17.82 -13.68 -24.81
CA PRO A 15 17.58 -15.09 -24.52
C PRO A 15 16.28 -15.29 -23.72
N LEU A 16 15.55 -16.37 -24.02
CA LEU A 16 14.29 -16.71 -23.34
C LEU A 16 14.42 -16.78 -21.80
N PRO A 17 15.51 -17.34 -21.20
CA PRO A 17 15.68 -17.32 -19.76
C PRO A 17 15.71 -15.90 -19.17
N LYS A 18 16.38 -14.97 -19.84
CA LYS A 18 16.45 -13.56 -19.42
C LYS A 18 15.08 -12.89 -19.48
N LEU A 19 14.29 -13.17 -20.53
CA LEU A 19 12.92 -12.66 -20.63
C LEU A 19 12.03 -13.21 -19.51
N ARG A 20 12.11 -14.51 -19.22
CA ARG A 20 11.39 -15.13 -18.10
C ARG A 20 11.73 -14.45 -16.78
N ASP A 21 13.02 -14.19 -16.53
CA ASP A 21 13.47 -13.57 -15.29
C ASP A 21 12.98 -12.11 -15.18
N ASN A 22 12.96 -11.37 -16.29
CA ASN A 22 12.39 -10.01 -16.35
C ASN A 22 10.90 -10.00 -16.04
N ILE A 23 10.13 -10.92 -16.63
CA ILE A 23 8.68 -11.04 -16.39
C ILE A 23 8.40 -11.49 -14.95
N ALA A 24 9.15 -12.46 -14.44
CA ALA A 24 9.01 -12.92 -13.06
C ALA A 24 9.30 -11.78 -12.07
N HIS A 25 10.38 -11.02 -12.31
CA HIS A 25 10.69 -9.82 -11.55
C HIS A 25 9.56 -8.79 -11.61
N TRP A 26 9.02 -8.52 -12.81
CA TRP A 26 7.89 -7.61 -12.98
C TRP A 26 6.72 -7.98 -12.08
N PHE A 27 6.27 -9.24 -12.09
CA PHE A 27 5.15 -9.69 -11.25
C PHE A 27 5.45 -9.65 -9.75
N ARG A 28 6.69 -9.97 -9.33
CA ARG A 28 7.10 -9.84 -7.92
C ARG A 28 7.07 -8.39 -7.43
N VAL A 29 7.51 -7.43 -8.25
CA VAL A 29 7.63 -6.03 -7.81
C VAL A 29 6.27 -5.37 -7.60
N HIS A 30 5.29 -5.63 -8.46
CA HIS A 30 3.99 -4.94 -8.43
C HIS A 30 2.88 -5.72 -7.73
N GLN A 31 3.21 -6.83 -7.06
CA GLN A 31 2.22 -7.61 -6.35
C GLN A 31 1.63 -6.81 -5.19
N VAL A 32 0.31 -6.83 -5.10
CA VAL A 32 -0.43 -6.14 -4.04
C VAL A 32 -1.08 -7.18 -3.16
N PHE A 33 -0.74 -7.18 -1.88
CA PHE A 33 -1.35 -8.07 -0.91
C PHE A 33 -2.76 -7.59 -0.57
N ASP A 34 -3.75 -8.45 -0.75
CA ASP A 34 -5.11 -8.21 -0.29
C ASP A 34 -5.32 -8.89 1.06
N GLY A 35 -5.38 -8.07 2.12
CA GLY A 35 -5.55 -8.57 3.47
C GLY A 35 -6.88 -9.30 3.70
N TRP A 36 -7.93 -9.06 2.92
CA TRP A 36 -9.20 -9.77 3.13
C TRP A 36 -9.18 -11.18 2.57
N SER A 37 -8.53 -11.40 1.43
CA SER A 37 -8.44 -12.71 0.80
C SER A 37 -7.18 -13.49 1.22
N GLY A 38 -6.18 -12.81 1.80
CA GLY A 38 -4.89 -13.41 2.13
C GLY A 38 -4.03 -13.72 0.90
N THR A 39 -4.37 -13.16 -0.27
CA THR A 39 -3.70 -13.48 -1.54
C THR A 39 -3.03 -12.26 -2.16
N TYR A 40 -1.98 -12.49 -2.93
CA TYR A 40 -1.37 -11.46 -3.77
C TYR A 40 -2.14 -11.30 -5.08
N GLN A 41 -2.45 -10.05 -5.43
CA GLN A 41 -3.07 -9.69 -6.69
C GLN A 41 -2.02 -9.21 -7.70
N HIS A 42 -2.13 -9.68 -8.94
CA HIS A 42 -1.36 -9.19 -10.08
C HIS A 42 -2.27 -8.45 -11.05
N LEU A 43 -1.78 -7.34 -11.61
CA LEU A 43 -2.60 -6.41 -12.36
C LEU A 43 -2.13 -6.35 -13.82
N PRO A 44 -3.04 -6.44 -14.80
CA PRO A 44 -2.65 -6.36 -16.19
C PRO A 44 -2.21 -4.93 -16.55
N ILE A 45 -1.26 -4.82 -17.50
CA ILE A 45 -0.64 -3.55 -17.92
C ILE A 45 -1.68 -2.47 -18.26
N TRP A 46 -2.76 -2.83 -18.96
CA TRP A 46 -3.79 -1.87 -19.35
C TRP A 46 -4.50 -1.24 -18.14
N ARG A 47 -4.66 -2.00 -17.04
CA ARG A 47 -5.31 -1.53 -15.81
C ARG A 47 -4.38 -0.62 -15.01
N LEU A 48 -3.08 -0.93 -15.00
CA LEU A 48 -2.03 -0.05 -14.45
C LEU A 48 -1.91 1.25 -15.25
N ALA A 49 -1.99 1.19 -16.58
CA ALA A 49 -1.98 2.39 -17.41
C ALA A 49 -3.22 3.25 -17.16
N ALA A 50 -4.40 2.62 -17.09
CA ALA A 50 -5.66 3.30 -16.81
C ALA A 50 -5.69 4.01 -15.44
N SER A 51 -4.98 3.48 -14.43
CA SER A 51 -4.98 4.05 -13.08
C SER A 51 -4.26 5.40 -12.95
N THR A 52 -3.51 5.79 -13.99
CA THR A 52 -2.98 7.15 -14.15
C THR A 52 -4.07 8.18 -14.48
N GLY A 53 -5.28 7.74 -14.85
CA GLY A 53 -6.42 8.61 -15.10
C GLY A 53 -7.17 9.01 -13.83
N ARG A 54 -8.13 9.93 -14.00
CA ARG A 54 -9.13 10.31 -12.98
C ARG A 54 -10.03 9.12 -12.67
N TRP A 55 -10.28 8.87 -11.40
CA TRP A 55 -11.33 7.96 -10.94
C TRP A 55 -12.72 8.58 -11.08
N ASP A 56 -13.62 7.86 -11.75
CA ASP A 56 -15.03 8.22 -11.78
C ASP A 56 -15.79 7.46 -10.68
N THR A 57 -16.28 8.20 -9.68
CA THR A 57 -17.00 7.63 -8.54
C THR A 57 -18.35 7.04 -8.93
N LYS A 58 -19.04 7.61 -9.92
CA LYS A 58 -20.36 7.12 -10.39
C LYS A 58 -20.19 5.85 -11.22
N ALA A 59 -19.25 5.87 -12.16
CA ALA A 59 -19.00 4.75 -13.06
C ALA A 59 -18.10 3.67 -12.45
N LYS A 60 -17.53 3.89 -11.26
CA LYS A 60 -16.61 2.99 -10.56
C LYS A 60 -15.45 2.48 -11.44
N LYS A 61 -14.91 3.37 -12.28
CA LYS A 61 -13.81 3.05 -13.21
C LYS A 61 -12.95 4.29 -13.47
N TYR A 62 -11.73 4.08 -14.00
CA TYR A 62 -10.91 5.18 -14.48
C TYR A 62 -11.48 5.74 -15.79
N ALA A 63 -11.46 7.06 -15.93
CA ALA A 63 -11.95 7.73 -17.13
C ALA A 63 -10.96 7.54 -18.29
N ALA A 64 -11.39 6.82 -19.33
CA ALA A 64 -10.56 6.30 -20.43
C ALA A 64 -9.69 7.34 -21.18
N ARG A 65 -10.08 8.63 -21.18
CA ARG A 65 -9.38 9.72 -21.88
C ARG A 65 -8.51 10.60 -20.97
N THR A 66 -8.44 10.27 -19.69
CA THR A 66 -7.70 11.06 -18.69
C THR A 66 -6.39 10.40 -18.26
N ALA A 67 -6.18 9.13 -18.64
CA ALA A 67 -4.94 8.42 -18.41
C ALA A 67 -3.80 9.04 -19.23
N LEU A 68 -2.60 8.99 -18.69
CA LEU A 68 -1.41 9.54 -19.34
C LEU A 68 -1.08 8.70 -20.58
N HIS A 69 -0.84 9.38 -21.71
CA HIS A 69 -0.54 8.71 -22.98
C HIS A 69 0.82 8.01 -22.95
N GLY A 70 0.90 6.81 -23.56
CA GLY A 70 2.16 6.06 -23.74
C GLY A 70 2.62 5.26 -22.52
N VAL A 71 1.89 5.31 -21.40
CA VAL A 71 2.23 4.57 -20.18
C VAL A 71 2.12 3.07 -20.39
N ASP A 72 1.13 2.60 -21.15
CA ASP A 72 0.98 1.20 -21.56
C ASP A 72 2.26 0.65 -22.22
N SER A 73 2.86 1.45 -23.10
CA SER A 73 4.04 1.07 -23.84
C SER A 73 5.30 1.16 -22.98
N ALA A 74 5.38 2.15 -22.09
CA ALA A 74 6.45 2.24 -21.08
C ALA A 74 6.42 1.07 -20.09
N LEU A 75 5.24 0.69 -19.59
CA LEU A 75 5.05 -0.45 -18.69
C LEU A 75 5.43 -1.77 -19.36
N ARG A 76 4.99 -1.99 -20.61
CA ARG A 76 5.38 -3.17 -21.39
C ARG A 76 6.89 -3.24 -21.60
N ARG A 77 7.53 -2.12 -21.95
CA ARG A 77 8.99 -2.06 -22.10
C ARG A 77 9.69 -2.36 -20.76
N ALA A 78 9.22 -1.78 -19.66
CA ALA A 78 9.75 -2.05 -18.33
C ALA A 78 9.63 -3.53 -17.93
N ALA A 79 8.50 -4.18 -18.26
CA ALA A 79 8.29 -5.61 -17.99
C ALA A 79 9.22 -6.51 -18.82
N MET A 80 9.43 -6.20 -20.10
CA MET A 80 10.21 -7.04 -21.02
C MET A 80 11.72 -6.80 -20.91
N HIS A 81 12.14 -5.55 -20.71
CA HIS A 81 13.55 -5.13 -20.78
C HIS A 81 14.16 -4.78 -19.42
N ARG A 82 13.37 -4.82 -18.33
CA ARG A 82 13.81 -4.43 -16.98
C ARG A 82 14.39 -3.00 -16.99
N THR A 83 13.65 -2.07 -17.60
CA THR A 83 13.99 -0.63 -17.67
C THR A 83 13.17 0.20 -16.67
N PRO A 84 13.71 1.32 -16.15
CA PRO A 84 12.96 2.19 -15.25
C PRO A 84 11.76 2.83 -15.95
N LEU A 85 10.72 3.10 -15.18
CA LEU A 85 9.55 3.83 -15.64
C LEU A 85 9.82 5.33 -15.80
N PRO A 86 9.08 6.03 -16.69
CA PRO A 86 9.25 7.47 -16.88
C PRO A 86 9.08 8.28 -15.59
N ALA A 87 10.02 9.21 -15.34
CA ALA A 87 10.12 9.94 -14.07
C ALA A 87 8.86 10.76 -13.73
N GLN A 88 8.11 11.22 -14.72
CA GLN A 88 6.88 11.98 -14.55
C GLN A 88 5.73 11.18 -13.92
N LEU A 89 5.82 9.83 -13.92
CA LEU A 89 4.75 9.00 -13.38
C LEU A 89 4.59 9.16 -11.88
N LEU A 90 5.68 9.34 -11.14
CA LEU A 90 5.60 9.50 -9.68
C LEU A 90 4.79 10.74 -9.26
N PRO A 91 5.18 11.97 -9.65
CA PRO A 91 4.42 13.15 -9.25
C PRO A 91 2.99 13.14 -9.81
N HIS A 92 2.78 12.61 -11.02
CA HIS A 92 1.44 12.49 -11.61
C HIS A 92 0.54 11.56 -10.80
N LEU A 93 1.04 10.38 -10.44
CA LEU A 93 0.28 9.38 -9.69
C LEU A 93 -0.05 9.88 -8.28
N LEU A 94 0.89 10.51 -7.58
CA LEU A 94 0.65 11.12 -6.27
C LEU A 94 -0.35 12.27 -6.34
N GLN A 95 -0.34 13.05 -7.43
CA GLN A 95 -1.36 14.07 -7.67
C GLN A 95 -2.75 13.44 -7.88
N ARG A 96 -2.86 12.35 -8.64
CA ARG A 96 -4.12 11.63 -8.85
C ARG A 96 -4.68 11.02 -7.58
N ILE A 97 -3.82 10.41 -6.76
CA ILE A 97 -4.21 9.83 -5.46
C ILE A 97 -4.84 10.91 -4.56
N ARG A 98 -4.20 12.09 -4.49
CA ARG A 98 -4.73 13.23 -3.72
C ARG A 98 -6.05 13.75 -4.28
N ALA A 99 -6.11 14.02 -5.59
CA ALA A 99 -7.27 14.64 -6.21
C ALA A 99 -8.51 13.73 -6.19
N ASP A 100 -8.31 12.43 -6.34
CA ASP A 100 -9.41 11.46 -6.38
C ASP A 100 -9.78 10.93 -4.99
N HIS A 101 -9.01 11.27 -3.94
CA HIS A 101 -9.13 10.71 -2.58
C HIS A 101 -9.25 9.18 -2.59
N ARG A 102 -8.50 8.53 -3.49
CA ARG A 102 -8.62 7.10 -3.74
C ARG A 102 -7.27 6.44 -3.91
N LEU A 103 -7.10 5.41 -3.11
CA LEU A 103 -5.99 4.48 -3.16
C LEU A 103 -6.53 3.07 -3.39
N ASP A 104 -6.07 2.43 -4.46
CA ASP A 104 -6.50 1.10 -4.87
C ASP A 104 -5.33 0.30 -5.47
N ALA A 105 -5.53 -1.02 -5.58
CA ALA A 105 -4.48 -1.95 -5.98
C ALA A 105 -3.72 -1.54 -7.27
N PRO A 106 -4.36 -1.04 -8.35
CA PRO A 106 -3.62 -0.61 -9.53
C PRO A 106 -2.65 0.56 -9.27
N ARG A 107 -3.04 1.52 -8.43
CA ARG A 107 -2.17 2.66 -8.07
C ARG A 107 -1.04 2.23 -7.15
N ILE A 108 -1.29 1.28 -6.26
CA ILE A 108 -0.25 0.70 -5.38
C ILE A 108 0.76 -0.10 -6.17
N ALA A 109 0.30 -1.00 -7.04
CA ALA A 109 1.16 -1.75 -7.96
C ALA A 109 2.05 -0.81 -8.79
N LEU A 110 1.47 0.27 -9.33
CA LEU A 110 2.22 1.25 -10.10
C LEU A 110 3.22 2.04 -9.23
N LEU A 111 2.87 2.41 -8.00
CA LEU A 111 3.81 3.03 -7.07
C LEU A 111 4.99 2.11 -6.73
N GLN A 112 4.74 0.83 -6.45
CA GLN A 112 5.79 -0.15 -6.18
C GLN A 112 6.78 -0.26 -7.35
N LEU A 113 6.27 -0.32 -8.60
CA LEU A 113 7.11 -0.33 -9.81
C LEU A 113 7.99 0.93 -9.94
N ILE A 114 7.47 2.09 -9.56
CA ILE A 114 8.20 3.37 -9.66
C ILE A 114 9.26 3.49 -8.54
N VAL A 115 8.93 3.04 -7.33
CA VAL A 115 9.76 3.14 -6.13
C VAL A 115 10.88 2.10 -6.12
N ASN A 116 10.68 0.96 -6.78
CA ASN A 116 11.64 -0.15 -6.88
C ASN A 116 12.13 -0.31 -8.35
N PRO A 117 12.90 0.66 -8.89
CA PRO A 117 13.38 0.57 -10.25
C PRO A 117 14.47 -0.52 -10.38
N PRO A 118 14.59 -1.10 -11.57
CA PRO A 118 15.54 -2.18 -11.84
C PRO A 118 16.99 -1.75 -11.60
N GLY A 119 17.79 -2.65 -11.02
CA GLY A 119 19.22 -2.40 -10.73
C GLY A 119 19.49 -1.48 -9.54
N LYS A 120 18.44 -0.94 -8.91
CA LYS A 120 18.48 -0.27 -7.61
C LYS A 120 17.49 -0.91 -6.64
N GLU A 121 17.30 -2.23 -6.79
CA GLU A 121 16.59 -3.04 -5.81
C GLU A 121 17.28 -2.87 -4.48
N ARG A 122 16.70 -2.00 -3.64
CA ARG A 122 17.01 -2.01 -2.23
C ARG A 122 16.32 -3.26 -1.70
N THR A 123 17.03 -4.06 -0.92
CA THR A 123 16.50 -5.18 -0.12
C THR A 123 15.40 -4.74 0.87
N THR A 124 14.95 -3.49 0.82
CA THR A 124 14.24 -2.80 1.90
C THR A 124 13.16 -1.89 1.33
N THR A 125 11.97 -2.47 1.16
CA THR A 125 10.64 -1.86 1.36
C THR A 125 9.50 -2.88 1.29
N MET A 126 9.82 -4.17 1.16
CA MET A 126 8.91 -5.27 1.51
C MET A 126 9.78 -6.23 2.32
N PRO A 127 9.53 -6.47 3.62
CA PRO A 127 9.97 -7.74 4.15
C PRO A 127 9.31 -8.80 3.29
N ASP A 128 10.12 -9.74 2.79
CA ASP A 128 9.59 -10.95 2.21
C ASP A 128 8.51 -11.51 3.13
N SER A 129 7.54 -12.13 2.50
CA SER A 129 6.47 -12.86 3.15
C SER A 129 7.06 -13.97 4.02
N GLU A 130 7.54 -13.65 5.22
CA GLU A 130 7.68 -14.64 6.27
C GLU A 130 6.29 -14.86 6.84
N ALA A 131 5.64 -15.91 6.30
CA ALA A 131 4.78 -16.74 7.12
C ALA A 131 5.52 -17.03 8.45
N PRO A 132 4.83 -17.14 9.59
CA PRO A 132 5.48 -17.35 10.88
C PRO A 132 6.06 -18.78 10.91
N SER A 133 7.27 -18.98 10.41
CA SER A 133 8.04 -20.18 10.64
C SER A 133 9.01 -19.90 11.78
N HIS A 134 8.68 -20.42 12.96
CA HIS A 134 9.65 -20.66 14.00
C HIS A 134 10.79 -21.51 13.43
N GLY A 135 12.00 -20.96 13.40
CA GLY A 135 13.18 -21.66 12.92
C GLY A 135 14.38 -20.73 12.87
N GLU A 136 15.26 -20.87 13.86
CA GLU A 136 16.56 -20.24 13.94
C GLU A 136 17.34 -20.41 12.63
N ASN A 137 18.04 -19.35 12.17
CA ASN A 137 19.45 -19.41 11.74
C ASN A 137 19.96 -18.04 11.23
N THR A 138 20.80 -17.43 12.06
CA THR A 138 22.05 -16.71 11.78
C THR A 138 22.42 -16.38 10.33
N GLY A 139 22.51 -15.08 10.04
CA GLY A 139 23.20 -14.56 8.86
C GLY A 139 22.98 -13.05 8.72
N GLY A 140 23.82 -12.26 9.39
CA GLY A 140 23.70 -10.80 9.52
C GLY A 140 23.41 -10.08 8.19
N THR A 141 22.13 -9.79 7.96
CA THR A 141 21.67 -8.83 6.98
C THR A 141 21.01 -7.73 7.79
N LEU A 142 21.65 -6.56 7.87
CA LEU A 142 21.06 -5.36 8.47
C LEU A 142 19.70 -5.14 7.79
N GLN A 143 18.62 -5.53 8.47
CA GLN A 143 17.26 -5.20 8.10
C GLN A 143 17.22 -3.67 8.10
N ALA A 144 17.31 -3.03 6.93
CA ALA A 144 17.36 -1.57 6.95
C ALA A 144 16.03 -1.08 7.51
N GLU A 145 16.13 -0.31 8.59
CA GLU A 145 15.00 0.30 9.25
C GLU A 145 14.09 0.96 8.21
N PRO A 146 12.76 0.75 8.28
CA PRO A 146 11.83 1.34 7.35
C PRO A 146 11.98 2.87 7.34
N SER A 147 11.81 3.49 6.17
CA SER A 147 11.97 4.95 6.07
C SER A 147 10.97 5.66 6.99
N GLN A 148 11.37 6.80 7.54
CA GLN A 148 10.53 7.56 8.47
C GLN A 148 9.16 7.93 7.85
N ALA A 149 9.13 8.18 6.53
CA ALA A 149 7.90 8.44 5.79
C ALA A 149 6.99 7.20 5.73
N TYR A 150 7.56 6.01 5.54
CA TYR A 150 6.83 4.75 5.59
C TYR A 150 6.19 4.52 6.97
N LEU A 151 6.94 4.77 8.05
CA LEU A 151 6.44 4.71 9.41
C LEU A 151 5.30 5.71 9.66
N CYS A 152 5.41 6.94 9.12
CA CYS A 152 4.32 7.91 9.17
C CYS A 152 3.06 7.40 8.45
N GLY A 153 3.20 6.73 7.31
CA GLY A 153 2.10 6.07 6.61
C GLY A 153 1.40 5.03 7.47
N ARG A 154 2.18 4.15 8.12
CA ARG A 154 1.66 3.14 9.05
C ARG A 154 0.92 3.78 10.23
N ALA A 155 1.51 4.80 10.86
CA ALA A 155 0.90 5.52 11.96
C ALA A 155 -0.44 6.15 11.57
N PHE A 156 -0.53 6.73 10.36
CA PHE A 156 -1.78 7.29 9.84
C PHE A 156 -2.87 6.21 9.66
N ALA A 157 -2.51 5.03 9.14
CA ALA A 157 -3.44 3.90 9.03
C ALA A 157 -3.97 3.46 10.40
N ILE A 158 -3.09 3.33 11.40
CA ILE A 158 -3.48 2.92 12.77
C ILE A 158 -4.41 3.97 13.41
N LEU A 159 -4.13 5.25 13.22
CA LEU A 159 -5.00 6.33 13.71
C LEU A 159 -6.39 6.28 13.07
N GLU A 160 -6.46 5.98 11.78
CA GLU A 160 -7.72 5.82 11.07
C GLU A 160 -8.47 4.58 11.57
N ASP A 161 -7.75 3.50 11.84
CA ASP A 161 -8.31 2.26 12.35
C ASP A 161 -8.89 2.41 13.76
N ILE A 162 -8.19 3.14 14.64
CA ILE A 162 -8.69 3.54 15.96
C ILE A 162 -9.99 4.32 15.84
N GLN A 163 -10.07 5.27 14.90
CA GLN A 163 -11.31 6.02 14.67
C GLN A 163 -12.44 5.11 14.22
N ARG A 164 -12.21 4.25 13.21
CA ARG A 164 -13.20 3.33 12.66
C ARG A 164 -13.70 2.33 13.72
N ALA A 165 -12.80 1.79 14.54
CA ALA A 165 -13.14 0.87 15.61
C ALA A 165 -13.98 1.54 16.71
N ALA A 166 -13.66 2.78 17.06
CA ALA A 166 -14.38 3.52 18.11
C ALA A 166 -15.74 4.07 17.64
N LEU A 167 -15.88 4.36 16.34
CA LEU A 167 -17.04 5.00 15.73
C LEU A 167 -17.57 4.18 14.53
N PRO A 168 -18.42 3.17 14.76
CA PRO A 168 -18.91 2.28 13.69
C PRO A 168 -19.76 2.98 12.62
N LYS A 169 -20.40 4.10 12.97
CA LYS A 169 -21.25 4.90 12.06
C LYS A 169 -20.58 6.25 11.81
N LEU A 170 -19.66 6.30 10.86
CA LEU A 170 -18.92 7.50 10.51
C LEU A 170 -19.25 7.95 9.08
N ASN A 171 -19.52 9.25 8.90
CA ASN A 171 -19.79 9.82 7.57
C ASN A 171 -18.51 10.11 6.76
N ALA A 172 -17.41 10.43 7.45
CA ALA A 172 -16.12 10.71 6.84
C ALA A 172 -15.00 10.47 7.87
N THR A 173 -13.95 9.78 7.44
CA THR A 173 -12.77 9.46 8.24
C THR A 173 -11.70 10.54 8.20
N ILE A 174 -10.69 10.37 9.06
CA ILE A 174 -9.46 11.13 8.93
C ILE A 174 -8.76 10.87 7.59
N GLY A 175 -8.92 9.68 6.99
CA GLY A 175 -8.40 9.36 5.66
C GLY A 175 -9.01 10.28 4.60
N ASP A 176 -10.33 10.43 4.60
CA ASP A 176 -11.04 11.29 3.64
C ASP A 176 -10.59 12.76 3.72
N LYS A 177 -10.33 13.25 4.95
CA LYS A 177 -10.04 14.67 5.23
C LYS A 177 -8.56 15.03 5.18
N TYR A 178 -7.70 14.16 5.70
CA TYR A 178 -6.31 14.49 6.00
C TYR A 178 -5.30 13.66 5.22
N PHE A 179 -5.68 12.62 4.48
CA PHE A 179 -4.69 11.75 3.81
C PHE A 179 -3.75 12.54 2.89
N GLY A 180 -4.29 13.43 2.05
CA GLY A 180 -3.48 14.25 1.15
C GLY A 180 -2.48 15.15 1.89
N THR A 181 -2.93 15.78 2.99
CA THR A 181 -2.09 16.64 3.82
C THR A 181 -1.07 15.83 4.62
N ALA A 182 -1.46 14.70 5.20
CA ALA A 182 -0.60 13.80 5.95
C ALA A 182 0.52 13.23 5.08
N MET A 183 0.19 12.84 3.85
CA MET A 183 1.16 12.38 2.86
C MET A 183 2.18 13.47 2.51
N THR A 184 1.78 14.75 2.44
CA THR A 184 2.70 15.85 2.07
C THR A 184 3.44 16.47 3.26
N ALA A 185 2.78 16.60 4.40
CA ALA A 185 3.21 17.34 5.59
C ALA A 185 2.72 16.67 6.88
N PRO A 186 3.30 15.51 7.27
CA PRO A 186 2.85 14.73 8.44
C PRO A 186 2.77 15.54 9.74
N ALA A 187 3.79 16.36 10.03
CA ALA A 187 3.85 17.14 11.27
C ALA A 187 2.65 18.09 11.46
N ALA A 188 2.05 18.57 10.36
CA ALA A 188 0.92 19.50 10.41
C ALA A 188 -0.37 18.87 10.94
N VAL A 189 -0.49 17.54 10.86
CA VAL A 189 -1.74 16.82 11.19
C VAL A 189 -1.60 15.86 12.36
N PHE A 190 -0.42 15.25 12.56
CA PHE A 190 -0.25 14.17 13.55
C PHE A 190 -0.56 14.59 14.99
N THR A 191 -0.22 15.81 15.40
CA THR A 191 -0.55 16.32 16.74
C THR A 191 -2.06 16.28 17.02
N ASN A 192 -2.87 16.73 16.06
CA ASN A 192 -4.32 16.76 16.20
C ASN A 192 -4.93 15.36 16.10
N LEU A 193 -4.43 14.53 15.18
CA LEU A 193 -4.89 13.15 15.03
C LEU A 193 -4.59 12.31 16.26
N HIS A 194 -3.39 12.44 16.83
CA HIS A 194 -2.99 11.75 18.05
C HIS A 194 -3.85 12.18 19.26
N ARG A 195 -4.19 13.47 19.37
CA ARG A 195 -5.14 13.95 20.39
C ARG A 195 -6.52 13.34 20.22
N GLY A 196 -7.04 13.28 18.98
CA GLY A 196 -8.32 12.63 18.68
C GLY A 196 -8.34 11.15 19.02
N ALA A 197 -7.24 10.45 18.73
CA ALA A 197 -7.09 9.02 19.03
C ALA A 197 -7.23 8.71 20.52
N LYS A 198 -6.76 9.58 21.44
CA LYS A 198 -6.93 9.37 22.89
C LYS A 198 -8.39 9.24 23.31
N ALA A 199 -9.28 10.06 22.74
CA ALA A 199 -10.71 9.99 23.04
C ALA A 199 -11.35 8.71 22.49
N HIS A 200 -10.95 8.31 21.27
CA HIS A 200 -11.38 7.06 20.65
C HIS A 200 -10.90 5.83 21.44
N LEU A 201 -9.64 5.80 21.86
CA LEU A 201 -9.07 4.75 22.70
C LEU A 201 -9.76 4.68 24.07
N LYS A 202 -10.05 5.82 24.72
CA LYS A 202 -10.82 5.83 25.98
C LYS A 202 -12.17 5.13 25.82
N ARG A 203 -12.87 5.41 24.71
CA ARG A 203 -14.14 4.73 24.39
C ARG A 203 -13.93 3.24 24.12
N LEU A 204 -12.92 2.87 23.34
CA LEU A 204 -12.60 1.47 23.05
C LEU A 204 -12.26 0.69 24.31
N ARG A 205 -11.49 1.24 25.25
CA ARG A 205 -11.18 0.56 26.52
C ARG A 205 -12.42 0.26 27.35
N ARG A 206 -13.47 1.09 27.25
CA ARG A 206 -14.76 0.86 27.92
C ARG A 206 -15.61 -0.18 27.18
N ASP A 207 -15.75 -0.03 25.87
CA ASP A 207 -16.72 -0.82 25.08
C ASP A 207 -16.13 -2.17 24.59
N ARG A 208 -14.81 -2.21 24.32
CA ARG A 208 -14.05 -3.33 23.73
C ARG A 208 -12.59 -3.31 24.22
N PRO A 209 -12.34 -3.66 25.51
CA PRO A 209 -11.04 -3.45 26.15
C PRO A 209 -9.87 -4.08 25.40
N GLY A 210 -10.01 -5.33 24.92
CA GLY A 210 -8.97 -6.02 24.16
C GLY A 210 -8.57 -5.28 22.87
N THR A 211 -9.56 -4.79 22.10
CA THR A 211 -9.32 -4.00 20.89
C THR A 211 -8.64 -2.66 21.23
N GLY A 212 -9.08 -2.00 22.31
CA GLY A 212 -8.48 -0.74 22.76
C GLY A 212 -7.00 -0.89 23.14
N VAL A 213 -6.66 -1.93 23.90
CA VAL A 213 -5.27 -2.22 24.30
C VAL A 213 -4.41 -2.58 23.08
N ALA A 214 -4.91 -3.45 22.19
CA ALA A 214 -4.15 -3.85 21.00
C ALA A 214 -3.83 -2.68 20.06
N LEU A 215 -4.80 -1.81 19.81
CA LEU A 215 -4.61 -0.64 18.95
C LEU A 215 -3.74 0.44 19.60
N GLU A 216 -3.87 0.66 20.91
CA GLU A 216 -2.98 1.55 21.64
C GLU A 216 -1.54 1.07 21.60
N ARG A 217 -1.32 -0.23 21.86
CA ARG A 217 0.01 -0.83 21.78
C ARG A 217 0.63 -0.64 20.40
N LYS A 218 -0.11 -0.95 19.33
CA LYS A 218 0.34 -0.76 17.94
C LYS A 218 0.66 0.70 17.63
N LEU A 219 -0.15 1.64 18.14
CA LEU A 219 0.09 3.08 18.00
C LEU A 219 1.38 3.51 18.74
N THR A 220 1.57 3.04 19.97
CA THR A 220 2.79 3.33 20.75
C THR A 220 4.04 2.78 20.08
N GLU A 221 3.99 1.55 19.57
CA GLU A 221 5.11 0.90 18.88
C GLU A 221 5.54 1.67 17.62
N VAL A 222 4.58 2.09 16.78
CA VAL A 222 4.90 2.82 15.55
C VAL A 222 5.42 4.22 15.85
N PHE A 223 4.88 4.93 16.85
CA PHE A 223 5.39 6.25 17.23
C PHE A 223 6.77 6.15 17.88
N ALA A 224 7.04 5.11 18.68
CA ALA A 224 8.38 4.85 19.20
C ALA A 224 9.39 4.59 18.06
N ALA A 225 8.98 3.88 17.00
CA ALA A 225 9.82 3.71 15.81
C ALA A 225 10.05 5.03 15.06
N ILE A 226 9.03 5.89 14.93
CA ILE A 226 9.16 7.23 14.36
C ILE A 226 10.16 8.06 15.17
N ASP A 227 10.02 8.08 16.49
CA ASP A 227 10.88 8.87 17.38
C ASP A 227 12.35 8.41 17.30
N ARG A 228 12.60 7.09 17.19
CA ARG A 228 13.94 6.54 16.94
C ARG A 228 14.53 6.99 15.60
N ALA A 229 13.69 7.15 14.57
CA ALA A 229 14.10 7.61 13.25
C ALA A 229 14.32 9.14 13.17
N GLY A 230 13.83 9.90 14.16
CA GLY A 230 14.00 11.35 14.25
C GLY A 230 12.68 12.13 14.33
N PRO A 231 12.71 13.47 14.31
CA PRO A 231 11.52 14.30 14.43
C PRO A 231 10.60 14.12 13.24
N ILE A 232 9.27 14.05 13.48
CA ILE A 232 8.26 13.90 12.42
C ILE A 232 8.50 14.95 11.31
N PRO A 233 8.60 14.55 10.03
CA PRO A 233 8.94 15.47 8.96
C PRO A 233 7.87 16.54 8.75
N THR A 234 8.31 17.78 8.55
CA THR A 234 7.44 18.92 8.21
C THR A 234 6.91 18.82 6.79
N MET A 235 7.75 18.37 5.85
CA MET A 235 7.40 18.13 4.45
C MET A 235 8.09 16.88 3.92
N LEU A 236 7.38 16.10 3.10
CA LEU A 236 7.91 14.92 2.42
C LEU A 236 8.23 15.23 0.96
N THR A 237 9.39 14.78 0.50
CA THR A 237 9.73 14.71 -0.94
C THR A 237 8.81 13.75 -1.69
N MET A 238 8.71 13.84 -3.02
CA MET A 238 7.85 12.93 -3.81
C MET A 238 8.17 11.45 -3.57
N ARG A 239 9.44 11.09 -3.39
CA ARG A 239 9.83 9.73 -3.05
C ARG A 239 9.31 9.32 -1.66
N GLN A 240 9.50 10.18 -0.67
CA GLN A 240 8.98 9.93 0.69
C GLN A 240 7.44 9.90 0.73
N GLN A 241 6.76 10.71 -0.08
CA GLN A 241 5.29 10.65 -0.22
C GLN A 241 4.86 9.26 -0.71
N ALA A 242 5.58 8.67 -1.67
CA ALA A 242 5.30 7.30 -2.10
C ALA A 242 5.57 6.27 -0.99
N ASP A 243 6.67 6.40 -0.25
CA ASP A 243 6.95 5.53 0.90
C ASP A 243 5.83 5.63 1.95
N PHE A 244 5.31 6.83 2.24
CA PHE A 244 4.15 7.04 3.11
C PHE A 244 2.92 6.28 2.62
N VAL A 245 2.61 6.39 1.33
CA VAL A 245 1.45 5.70 0.73
C VAL A 245 1.58 4.19 0.84
N LEU A 246 2.78 3.65 0.60
CA LEU A 246 3.05 2.22 0.72
C LEU A 246 2.97 1.73 2.18
N GLY A 247 3.46 2.53 3.14
CA GLY A 247 3.34 2.22 4.57
C GLY A 247 1.89 2.21 5.05
N TYR A 248 1.09 3.17 4.58
CA TYR A 248 -0.35 3.22 4.87
C TYR A 248 -1.08 1.97 4.37
N GLU A 249 -0.88 1.58 3.11
CA GLU A 249 -1.57 0.41 2.55
C GLU A 249 -1.08 -0.90 3.14
N ARG A 250 0.23 -1.03 3.42
CA ARG A 250 0.74 -2.23 4.08
C ARG A 250 0.07 -2.42 5.44
N GLN A 251 0.00 -1.37 6.25
CA GLN A 251 -0.63 -1.46 7.57
C GLN A 251 -2.11 -1.83 7.46
N ARG A 252 -2.84 -1.25 6.50
CA ARG A 252 -4.25 -1.61 6.26
C ARG A 252 -4.41 -3.05 5.83
N ALA A 253 -3.52 -3.56 4.97
CA ALA A 253 -3.58 -4.95 4.52
C ALA A 253 -3.28 -5.92 5.68
N GLU A 254 -2.29 -5.62 6.52
CA GLU A 254 -2.00 -6.38 7.75
C GLU A 254 -3.19 -6.38 8.72
N ASP A 255 -3.81 -5.22 8.94
CA ASP A 255 -4.96 -5.10 9.84
C ASP A 255 -6.19 -5.86 9.31
N ASN A 256 -6.39 -5.87 7.98
CA ASN A 256 -7.46 -6.63 7.35
C ASN A 256 -7.21 -8.14 7.39
N ALA A 257 -5.96 -8.58 7.22
CA ALA A 257 -5.58 -9.99 7.35
C ALA A 257 -5.85 -10.52 8.76
N ALA A 258 -5.41 -9.80 9.79
CA ALA A 258 -5.68 -10.18 11.17
C ALA A 258 -7.19 -10.26 11.48
N ARG A 259 -8.01 -9.41 10.84
CA ARG A 259 -9.47 -9.45 10.97
C ARG A 259 -10.09 -10.63 10.25
N ALA A 260 -9.60 -10.96 9.06
CA ALA A 260 -10.08 -12.10 8.29
C ALA A 260 -9.77 -13.41 9.02
N GLU A 261 -8.55 -13.54 9.54
CA GLU A 261 -8.13 -14.69 10.37
C GLU A 261 -9.00 -14.82 11.63
N TYR A 262 -9.18 -13.73 12.40
CA TYR A 262 -10.05 -13.74 13.58
C TYR A 262 -11.49 -14.14 13.25
N LYS A 263 -12.01 -13.66 12.11
CA LYS A 263 -13.36 -14.02 11.65
C LYS A 263 -13.44 -15.51 11.29
N ALA A 264 -12.44 -16.05 10.59
CA ALA A 264 -12.39 -17.46 10.21
C ALA A 264 -12.29 -18.39 11.44
N MET A 265 -11.46 -18.05 12.42
CA MET A 265 -11.36 -18.80 13.69
C MET A 265 -12.71 -18.87 14.40
N LYS A 266 -13.41 -17.73 14.50
CA LYS A 266 -14.70 -17.67 15.18
C LYS A 266 -15.81 -18.43 14.44
N GLU A 267 -15.73 -18.54 13.11
CA GLU A 267 -16.65 -19.33 12.29
C GLU A 267 -16.41 -20.83 12.44
N GLN A 268 -15.16 -21.26 12.67
CA GLN A 268 -14.80 -22.65 12.96
C GLN A 268 -15.26 -23.08 14.36
N ASP A 269 -14.93 -22.28 15.39
CA ASP A 269 -15.34 -22.58 16.77
C ASP A 269 -16.87 -22.66 16.93
N GLY A 270 -17.63 -21.87 16.16
CA GLY A 270 -19.09 -21.90 16.18
C GLY A 270 -19.74 -23.03 15.37
N ALA A 271 -18.98 -23.74 14.53
CA ALA A 271 -19.45 -24.88 13.76
C ALA A 271 -19.31 -26.19 14.54
N ASP A 272 -18.24 -26.34 15.33
CA ASP A 272 -18.00 -27.53 16.16
C ASP A 272 -19.02 -27.64 17.33
N ASP A 273 -19.52 -26.51 17.86
CA ASP A 273 -20.56 -26.48 18.90
C ASP A 273 -21.96 -26.95 18.42
N HIS A 274 -22.15 -27.24 17.12
CA HIS A 274 -23.43 -27.68 16.56
C HIS A 274 -23.50 -29.18 16.20
N ASP A 275 -22.40 -29.93 16.35
CA ASP A 275 -22.30 -31.34 15.93
C ASP A 275 -22.29 -32.35 17.11
N ASP A 276 -22.20 -31.88 18.36
CA ASP A 276 -22.18 -32.74 19.58
C ASP A 276 -23.57 -32.94 20.23
N GLY A 277 -24.64 -32.79 19.46
CA GLY A 277 -26.03 -32.83 19.95
C GLY A 277 -26.96 -33.73 19.13
N ASP A 278 -26.64 -35.02 19.01
CA ASP A 278 -27.59 -36.07 18.58
C ASP A 278 -27.38 -37.36 19.39
#